data_AF-A0A1Q4D2K6-F1
#
_entry.id   AF-A0A1Q4D2K6-F1
#
_cell.length_a   1.000
_cell.length_b   1.000
_cell.length_c   1.000
_cell.angle_alpha   90.00
_cell.angle_beta   90.00
_cell.angle_gamma   90.00
#
_symmetry.space_group_name_H-M   'P 1'
#
loop_
_entity.id
_entity.type
_entity.pdbx_description
1 polymer ?
#
loop_
_entity_poly.entity_id
_entity_poly.type
_entity_poly.pdbx_seq_one_letter_code
_entity_poly.pdbx_strand_id
1 'polypeptide(L)'
;MGQVLWFTSRATGLVSLLLITATVVLGASHSGRVASTGWPRFTLHAVHRNLSLLTLAFLVVHIATAIVDPYAKIAWLDAVVPFTSVYHPFVLGLGAVAFDLLLAVLVTSMLRGRIPLGLWRGVHVASYAMFPVVVWHGLGIGGGDSTLWWVIALTVACCVAVVGAAARRVLTRHPDAVARRAVGSVR
;
A
#
# COMPACT_ATOMS: atom_id res chain seq x y z
N MET A 1 -5.85 -29.21 -7.39
CA MET A 1 -6.27 -27.78 -7.43
C MET A 1 -5.78 -27.00 -6.21
N GLY A 2 -5.94 -27.50 -4.97
CA GLY A 2 -5.56 -26.79 -3.75
C GLY A 2 -4.10 -26.29 -3.71
N GLN A 3 -3.11 -27.11 -4.10
CA GLN A 3 -1.71 -26.67 -4.14
C GLN A 3 -1.46 -25.50 -5.12
N VAL A 4 -2.12 -25.49 -6.28
CA VAL A 4 -1.98 -24.41 -7.26
C VAL A 4 -2.56 -23.11 -6.70
N LEU A 5 -3.74 -23.16 -6.08
CA LEU A 5 -4.36 -22.01 -5.43
C LEU A 5 -3.51 -21.49 -4.27
N TRP A 6 -2.94 -22.39 -3.46
CA TRP A 6 -2.02 -22.05 -2.38
C TRP A 6 -0.82 -21.26 -2.89
N PHE A 7 -0.05 -21.83 -3.83
CA PHE A 7 1.13 -21.15 -4.37
C PHE A 7 0.78 -19.86 -5.09
N THR A 8 -0.34 -19.81 -5.80
CA THR A 8 -0.81 -18.60 -6.48
C THR A 8 -1.15 -17.50 -5.47
N SER A 9 -1.90 -17.81 -4.40
CA SER A 9 -2.23 -16.86 -3.35
C SER A 9 -0.97 -16.30 -2.67
N ARG A 10 0.00 -17.17 -2.34
CA ARG A 10 1.28 -16.75 -1.75
C ARG A 10 2.10 -15.87 -2.70
N ALA A 11 2.25 -16.27 -3.95
CA ALA A 11 3.03 -15.52 -4.94
C ALA A 11 2.41 -14.14 -5.21
N THR A 12 1.09 -14.09 -5.43
CA THR A 12 0.35 -12.85 -5.68
C THR A 12 0.33 -11.91 -4.47
N GLY A 13 0.34 -12.45 -3.25
CA GLY A 13 0.50 -11.66 -2.02
C GLY A 13 1.86 -10.97 -1.93
N LEU A 14 2.95 -11.70 -2.21
CA LEU A 14 4.31 -11.14 -2.22
C LEU A 14 4.51 -10.12 -3.36
N VAL A 15 3.96 -10.39 -4.55
CA VAL A 15 3.98 -9.43 -5.66
C VAL A 15 3.17 -8.19 -5.31
N SER A 16 2.01 -8.32 -4.66
CA SER A 16 1.22 -7.18 -4.18
C SER A 16 2.01 -6.33 -3.19
N LEU A 17 2.77 -6.94 -2.26
CA LEU A 17 3.66 -6.24 -1.33
C LEU A 17 4.74 -5.43 -2.07
N LEU A 18 5.36 -6.01 -3.10
CA LEU A 18 6.35 -5.30 -3.92
C LEU A 18 5.74 -4.12 -4.68
N LEU A 19 4.58 -4.34 -5.30
CA LEU A 19 3.90 -3.32 -6.10
C LEU A 19 3.39 -2.16 -5.23
N ILE A 20 2.83 -2.44 -4.05
CA ILE A 20 2.41 -1.38 -3.13
C ILE A 20 3.61 -0.62 -2.59
N THR A 21 4.72 -1.31 -2.28
CA THR A 21 5.99 -0.68 -1.88
C THR A 21 6.47 0.29 -2.95
N ALA A 22 6.57 -0.16 -4.20
CA ALA A 22 6.99 0.68 -5.32
C ALA A 22 6.06 1.89 -5.52
N THR A 23 4.74 1.67 -5.40
CA THR A 23 3.72 2.71 -5.50
C THR A 23 3.89 3.80 -4.43
N VAL A 24 4.07 3.40 -3.16
CA VAL A 24 4.26 4.30 -2.02
C VAL A 24 5.59 5.04 -2.10
N VAL A 25 6.68 4.36 -2.43
CA VAL A 25 8.02 4.97 -2.57
C VAL A 25 8.04 5.99 -3.71
N LEU A 26 7.42 5.66 -4.85
CA LEU A 26 7.31 6.57 -5.99
C LEU A 26 6.44 7.80 -5.63
N GLY A 27 5.32 7.59 -4.95
CA GLY A 27 4.43 8.66 -4.49
C GLY A 27 5.11 9.60 -3.46
N ALA A 28 5.88 9.03 -2.53
CA ALA A 28 6.66 9.78 -1.55
C ALA A 28 7.78 10.60 -2.21
N SER A 29 8.42 10.05 -3.25
CA SER A 29 9.48 10.72 -4.01
C SER A 29 8.93 11.89 -4.85
N HIS A 30 7.68 11.81 -5.33
CA HIS A 30 7.07 12.83 -6.17
C HIS A 30 6.68 14.13 -5.44
N SER A 31 6.53 14.12 -4.11
CA SER A 31 6.20 15.34 -3.37
C SER A 31 7.35 16.33 -3.28
N GLY A 32 8.60 15.84 -3.24
CA GLY A 32 9.76 16.69 -3.47
C GLY A 32 9.77 17.08 -4.93
N ARG A 33 10.07 18.33 -5.27
CA ARG A 33 10.16 18.82 -6.67
C ARG A 33 11.34 18.20 -7.45
N VAL A 34 11.65 16.94 -7.22
CA VAL A 34 12.66 16.16 -7.93
C VAL A 34 12.02 15.64 -9.23
N ALA A 35 11.59 16.57 -10.08
CA ALA A 35 11.61 16.29 -11.51
C ALA A 35 13.08 16.29 -11.88
N SER A 36 13.75 15.13 -11.75
CA SER A 36 15.10 15.01 -12.27
C SER A 36 15.03 15.28 -13.78
N THR A 37 16.09 15.86 -14.34
CA THR A 37 16.19 16.21 -15.76
C THR A 37 15.91 15.02 -16.70
N GLY A 38 15.96 13.77 -16.21
CA GLY A 38 15.64 12.57 -16.97
C GLY A 38 14.20 12.05 -16.87
N TRP A 39 13.39 12.48 -15.90
CA TRP A 39 12.03 11.94 -15.67
C TRP A 39 10.97 13.05 -15.56
N PRO A 40 10.24 13.33 -16.65
CA PRO A 40 9.12 14.27 -16.64
C PRO A 40 8.06 13.88 -15.60
N ARG A 41 7.43 14.89 -14.97
CA ARG A 41 6.39 14.67 -13.95
C ARG A 41 5.20 13.86 -14.47
N PHE A 42 4.89 14.00 -15.76
CA PHE A 42 3.86 13.21 -16.43
C PHE A 42 4.20 11.71 -16.45
N THR A 43 5.44 11.35 -16.77
CA THR A 43 5.90 9.95 -16.79
C THR A 43 5.80 9.33 -15.41
N LEU A 44 6.25 10.04 -14.37
CA LEU A 44 6.16 9.56 -12.99
C LEU A 44 4.69 9.37 -12.55
N HIS A 45 3.80 10.29 -12.94
CA HIS A 45 2.37 10.14 -12.68
C HIS A 45 1.77 8.93 -13.39
N ALA A 46 2.13 8.70 -14.66
CA ALA A 46 1.70 7.54 -15.42
C ALA A 46 2.22 6.22 -14.81
N VAL A 47 3.49 6.17 -14.39
CA VAL A 47 4.05 4.99 -13.72
C VAL A 47 3.38 4.74 -12.37
N HIS A 48 3.16 5.77 -11.55
CA HIS A 48 2.45 5.62 -10.28
C HIS A 48 1.02 5.10 -10.48
N ARG A 49 0.31 5.63 -11.50
CA ARG A 49 -1.03 5.13 -11.86
C ARG A 49 -1.00 3.67 -12.30
N ASN A 50 -0.08 3.30 -13.19
CA ASN A 50 0.03 1.94 -13.70
C ASN A 50 0.41 0.94 -12.58
N LEU A 51 1.34 1.31 -11.70
CA LEU A 51 1.70 0.50 -10.52
C LEU A 51 0.52 0.36 -9.56
N SER A 52 -0.27 1.42 -9.35
CA SER A 52 -1.47 1.36 -8.51
C SER A 52 -2.51 0.39 -9.08
N LEU A 53 -2.74 0.44 -10.40
CA LEU A 53 -3.66 -0.49 -11.08
C LEU A 53 -3.16 -1.93 -11.05
N LEU A 54 -1.85 -2.14 -11.24
CA LEU A 54 -1.25 -3.46 -11.16
C LEU A 54 -1.33 -4.02 -9.74
N THR A 55 -1.11 -3.18 -8.73
CA THR A 55 -1.28 -3.54 -7.31
C THR A 55 -2.70 -4.02 -7.06
N LEU A 56 -3.71 -3.28 -7.54
CA LEU A 56 -5.11 -3.66 -7.40
C LEU A 56 -5.41 -4.99 -8.11
N ALA A 57 -4.90 -5.19 -9.33
CA ALA A 57 -5.11 -6.42 -10.08
C ALA A 57 -4.54 -7.64 -9.34
N PHE A 58 -3.30 -7.56 -8.87
CA PHE A 58 -2.67 -8.65 -8.10
C PHE A 58 -3.37 -8.87 -6.76
N LEU A 59 -3.84 -7.82 -6.10
CA LEU A 59 -4.60 -7.93 -4.86
C LEU A 59 -5.93 -8.64 -5.08
N VAL A 60 -6.65 -8.34 -6.16
CA VAL A 60 -7.90 -9.04 -6.51
C VAL A 60 -7.63 -10.52 -6.73
N VAL A 61 -6.57 -10.88 -7.45
CA VAL A 61 -6.19 -12.29 -7.64
C VAL A 61 -5.81 -12.95 -6.30
N HIS A 62 -5.05 -12.25 -5.45
CA HIS A 62 -4.69 -12.74 -4.11
C HIS A 62 -5.92 -13.05 -3.25
N ILE A 63 -6.87 -12.11 -3.16
CA ILE A 63 -8.12 -12.26 -2.41
C ILE A 63 -8.98 -13.38 -3.02
N ALA A 64 -9.18 -13.38 -4.34
CA ALA A 64 -10.01 -14.39 -5.00
C ALA A 64 -9.43 -15.80 -4.82
N THR A 65 -8.12 -15.97 -4.96
CA THR A 65 -7.47 -17.28 -4.75
C THR A 65 -7.49 -17.72 -3.30
N ALA A 66 -7.39 -16.80 -2.33
CA ALA A 66 -7.54 -17.09 -0.91
C ALA A 66 -8.96 -17.52 -0.52
N ILE A 67 -9.99 -16.90 -1.11
CA ILE A 67 -11.40 -17.25 -0.86
C ILE A 67 -11.78 -18.59 -1.49
N VAL A 68 -11.31 -18.84 -2.71
CA VAL A 68 -11.58 -20.10 -3.43
C VAL A 68 -10.81 -21.27 -2.82
N ASP A 69 -9.76 -21.01 -2.02
CA ASP A 69 -9.01 -22.06 -1.33
C ASP A 69 -9.93 -22.83 -0.35
N PRO A 70 -10.21 -24.13 -0.61
CA PRO A 70 -11.11 -24.93 0.22
C PRO A 70 -10.60 -25.14 1.64
N TYR A 71 -9.31 -24.91 1.91
CA TYR A 71 -8.73 -25.06 3.25
C TYR A 71 -9.07 -23.90 4.18
N ALA A 72 -9.25 -22.69 3.64
CA ALA A 72 -9.41 -21.49 4.46
C ALA A 72 -10.87 -21.20 4.83
N LYS A 73 -11.85 -21.70 4.05
CA LYS A 73 -13.30 -21.47 4.25
C LYS A 73 -13.65 -20.00 4.56
N ILE A 74 -12.97 -19.08 3.89
CA ILE A 74 -13.16 -17.63 4.07
C ILE A 74 -14.41 -17.19 3.33
N ALA A 75 -15.28 -16.41 3.97
CA ALA A 75 -16.43 -15.82 3.30
C ALA A 75 -16.02 -14.59 2.50
N TRP A 76 -16.73 -14.30 1.40
CA TRP A 76 -16.51 -13.05 0.64
C TRP A 76 -16.68 -11.79 1.49
N LEU A 77 -17.52 -11.86 2.53
CA LEU A 77 -17.73 -10.77 3.46
C LEU A 77 -16.46 -10.46 4.28
N ASP A 78 -15.65 -11.47 4.59
CA ASP A 78 -14.43 -11.32 5.40
C ASP A 78 -13.35 -10.48 4.71
N ALA A 79 -13.46 -10.28 3.39
CA ALA A 79 -12.56 -9.44 2.62
C ALA A 79 -12.86 -7.92 2.76
N VAL A 80 -14.07 -7.57 3.19
CA VAL A 80 -14.55 -6.17 3.26
C VAL A 80 -14.99 -5.79 4.68
N VAL A 81 -15.47 -6.73 5.47
CA VAL A 81 -15.89 -6.49 6.85
C VAL A 81 -14.83 -7.07 7.79
N PRO A 82 -13.96 -6.24 8.37
CA PRO A 82 -12.84 -6.74 9.16
C PRO A 82 -13.33 -7.45 10.43
N PHE A 83 -12.55 -8.45 10.86
CA PHE A 83 -12.74 -9.20 12.13
C PHE A 83 -14.00 -10.08 12.20
N THR A 84 -14.63 -10.38 11.06
CA THR A 84 -15.82 -11.26 11.01
C THR A 84 -15.50 -12.73 10.76
N SER A 85 -14.30 -13.03 10.23
CA SER A 85 -13.87 -14.40 9.95
C SER A 85 -13.74 -15.26 11.21
N VAL A 86 -14.24 -16.50 11.13
CA VAL A 86 -14.04 -17.52 12.18
C VAL A 86 -12.59 -18.03 12.19
N TYR A 87 -11.90 -17.97 11.05
CA TYR A 87 -10.50 -18.34 10.89
C TYR A 87 -9.62 -17.11 11.12
N HIS A 88 -8.69 -17.16 12.09
CA HIS A 88 -7.74 -16.06 12.42
C HIS A 88 -8.30 -14.62 12.29
N PRO A 89 -9.37 -14.26 13.04
CA PRO A 89 -10.14 -13.03 12.86
C PRO A 89 -9.29 -11.76 12.84
N PHE A 90 -8.30 -11.68 13.72
CA PHE A 90 -7.43 -10.51 13.81
C PHE A 90 -6.58 -10.31 12.56
N VAL A 91 -5.85 -11.35 12.15
CA VAL A 91 -4.91 -11.26 11.02
C VAL A 91 -5.64 -11.11 9.69
N LEU A 92 -6.75 -11.84 9.48
CA LEU A 92 -7.59 -11.67 8.31
C LEU A 92 -8.27 -10.30 8.30
N GLY A 93 -8.72 -9.81 9.46
CA GLY A 93 -9.26 -8.46 9.62
C GLY A 93 -8.27 -7.37 9.22
N LEU A 94 -6.96 -7.53 9.47
CA LEU A 94 -5.94 -6.59 8.97
C LEU A 94 -5.88 -6.58 7.44
N GLY A 95 -6.09 -7.74 6.78
CA GLY A 95 -6.18 -7.82 5.32
C GLY A 95 -7.37 -7.02 4.78
N ALA A 96 -8.53 -7.16 5.41
CA ALA A 96 -9.73 -6.38 5.08
C ALA A 96 -9.51 -4.87 5.32
N VAL A 97 -8.95 -4.48 6.47
CA VAL A 97 -8.60 -3.07 6.75
C VAL A 97 -7.65 -2.51 5.69
N ALA A 98 -6.64 -3.27 5.29
CA ALA A 98 -5.73 -2.85 4.24
C ALA A 98 -6.42 -2.69 2.88
N PHE A 99 -7.31 -3.62 2.53
CA PHE A 99 -8.13 -3.54 1.32
C PHE A 99 -9.04 -2.30 1.34
N ASP A 100 -9.73 -2.04 2.44
CA ASP A 100 -10.61 -0.87 2.61
C ASP A 100 -9.84 0.44 2.51
N LEU A 101 -8.65 0.52 3.13
CA LEU A 101 -7.76 1.68 3.01
C LEU A 101 -7.31 1.90 1.56
N LEU A 102 -6.93 0.84 0.85
CA LEU A 102 -6.55 0.94 -0.56
C LEU A 102 -7.72 1.41 -1.42
N LEU A 103 -8.91 0.85 -1.19
CA LEU A 103 -10.13 1.22 -1.89
C LEU A 103 -10.49 2.69 -1.64
N ALA A 104 -10.42 3.15 -0.40
CA ALA A 104 -10.64 4.55 -0.03
C ALA A 104 -9.64 5.47 -0.75
N VAL A 105 -8.35 5.13 -0.77
CA VAL A 105 -7.31 5.90 -1.48
C VAL A 105 -7.56 5.91 -2.99
N LEU A 106 -7.95 4.78 -3.58
CA LEU A 106 -8.22 4.66 -5.01
C LEU A 106 -9.43 5.52 -5.41
N VAL A 107 -10.56 5.34 -4.74
CA VAL A 107 -11.82 6.05 -5.03
C VAL A 107 -11.64 7.55 -4.85
N THR A 108 -11.02 7.98 -3.75
CA THR A 108 -10.76 9.42 -3.53
C THR A 108 -9.77 9.98 -4.55
N SER A 109 -8.81 9.21 -5.02
CA SER A 109 -7.86 9.63 -6.06
C SER A 109 -8.51 9.75 -7.44
N MET A 110 -9.48 8.89 -7.77
CA MET A 110 -10.30 9.04 -8.98
C MET A 110 -11.19 10.28 -8.90
N LEU A 111 -11.73 10.56 -7.72
CA LEU A 111 -12.59 11.71 -7.47
C LEU A 111 -11.84 13.00 -7.14
N ARG A 112 -10.51 13.05 -7.29
CA ARG A 112 -9.69 14.21 -6.87
C ARG A 112 -10.15 15.55 -7.45
N GLY A 113 -10.80 15.54 -8.62
CA GLY A 113 -11.34 16.74 -9.27
C GLY A 113 -12.70 17.19 -8.74
N ARG A 114 -13.37 16.37 -7.92
CA ARG A 114 -14.70 16.60 -7.37
C ARG A 114 -14.73 16.77 -5.85
N ILE A 115 -13.63 16.47 -5.15
CA ILE A 115 -13.53 16.56 -3.69
C ILE A 115 -12.54 17.64 -3.25
N PRO A 116 -12.70 18.22 -2.04
CA PRO A 116 -11.74 19.18 -1.50
C PRO A 116 -10.33 18.59 -1.42
N LEU A 117 -9.33 19.39 -1.78
CA LEU A 117 -7.93 18.97 -1.76
C LEU A 117 -7.46 18.50 -0.38
N GLY A 118 -7.99 19.08 0.70
CA GLY A 118 -7.70 18.67 2.07
C GLY A 118 -8.19 17.26 2.39
N LEU A 119 -9.41 16.91 1.98
CA LEU A 119 -9.98 15.58 2.16
C LEU A 119 -9.18 14.54 1.37
N TRP A 120 -8.93 14.81 0.08
CA TRP A 120 -8.11 13.94 -0.75
C TRP A 120 -6.73 13.71 -0.11
N ARG A 121 -6.04 14.76 0.34
CA ARG A 121 -4.74 14.63 1.01
C ARG A 121 -4.83 13.82 2.29
N GLY A 122 -5.85 14.05 3.11
CA GLY A 122 -6.06 13.32 4.37
C GLY A 122 -6.18 11.82 4.13
N VAL A 123 -7.04 11.42 3.19
CA VAL A 123 -7.23 10.00 2.82
C VAL A 123 -5.98 9.45 2.14
N HIS A 124 -5.34 10.20 1.24
CA HIS A 124 -4.16 9.72 0.53
C HIS A 124 -2.97 9.46 1.46
N VAL A 125 -2.82 10.22 2.55
CA VAL A 125 -1.80 9.97 3.59
C VAL A 125 -2.05 8.65 4.34
N ALA A 126 -3.30 8.16 4.38
CA ALA A 126 -3.60 6.85 4.98
C ALA A 126 -2.89 5.69 4.27
N SER A 127 -2.40 5.87 3.04
CA SER A 127 -1.55 4.90 2.36
C SER A 127 -0.27 4.55 3.14
N TYR A 128 0.27 5.49 3.94
CA TYR A 128 1.41 5.21 4.81
C TYR A 128 1.03 4.34 6.01
N ALA A 129 -0.20 4.45 6.52
CA ALA A 129 -0.72 3.62 7.60
C ALA A 129 -1.15 2.23 7.10
N MET A 130 -1.62 2.14 5.85
CA MET A 130 -1.96 0.87 5.20
C MET A 130 -0.74 -0.06 5.06
N PHE A 131 0.45 0.48 4.81
CA PHE A 131 1.66 -0.33 4.61
C PHE A 131 2.00 -1.25 5.79
N PRO A 132 2.14 -0.78 7.05
CA PRO A 132 2.40 -1.67 8.18
C PRO A 132 1.26 -2.67 8.41
N VAL A 133 0.00 -2.31 8.11
CA VAL A 133 -1.14 -3.23 8.19
C VAL A 133 -0.98 -4.41 7.21
N VAL A 134 -0.59 -4.14 5.95
CA VAL A 134 -0.31 -5.18 4.95
C VAL A 134 0.85 -6.09 5.39
N VAL A 135 1.93 -5.52 5.91
CA VAL A 135 3.09 -6.29 6.41
C VAL A 135 2.67 -7.22 7.55
N TRP A 136 1.90 -6.70 8.52
CA TRP A 136 1.44 -7.50 9.66
C TRP A 136 0.47 -8.60 9.25
N HIS A 137 -0.43 -8.31 8.31
CA HIS A 137 -1.31 -9.31 7.70
C HIS A 137 -0.49 -10.44 7.03
N GLY A 138 0.46 -10.08 6.17
CA GLY A 138 1.28 -11.04 5.43
C GLY A 138 2.14 -11.93 6.33
N LEU A 139 2.76 -11.37 7.37
CA LEU A 139 3.54 -12.13 8.35
C LEU A 139 2.65 -13.01 9.25
N GLY A 140 1.45 -12.52 9.63
CA GLY A 140 0.55 -13.28 10.48
C GLY A 140 -0.13 -14.46 9.79
N ILE A 141 -0.47 -14.33 8.50
CA ILE A 141 -1.19 -15.36 7.73
C ILE A 141 -0.22 -16.29 6.97
N GLY A 142 1.06 -15.90 6.90
CA GLY A 142 2.12 -16.59 6.17
C GLY A 142 2.50 -17.96 6.73
N GLY A 143 2.28 -18.20 8.03
CA GLY A 143 2.66 -19.44 8.69
C GLY A 143 4.16 -19.75 8.50
N GLY A 144 4.48 -20.98 8.08
CA GLY A 144 5.86 -21.39 7.78
C GLY A 144 6.50 -20.60 6.63
N ASP A 145 5.71 -20.23 5.61
CA ASP A 145 6.22 -19.53 4.43
C ASP A 145 6.76 -18.13 4.77
N SER A 146 6.15 -17.43 5.74
CA SER A 146 6.63 -16.13 6.22
C SER A 146 7.95 -16.19 7.00
N THR A 147 8.35 -17.38 7.45
CA THR A 147 9.63 -17.56 8.18
C THR A 147 10.81 -17.87 7.27
N LEU A 148 10.56 -18.08 5.98
CA LEU A 148 11.61 -18.28 4.99
C LEU A 148 12.51 -17.04 4.93
N TRP A 149 13.82 -17.25 5.01
CA TRP A 149 14.80 -16.16 5.09
C TRP A 149 14.67 -15.14 3.95
N TRP A 150 14.34 -15.60 2.74
CA TRP A 150 14.19 -14.73 1.58
C TRP A 150 12.90 -13.91 1.65
N VAL A 151 11.82 -14.42 2.24
CA VAL A 151 10.56 -13.69 2.48
C VAL A 151 10.77 -12.60 3.54
N ILE A 152 11.51 -12.94 4.60
CA ILE A 152 11.89 -11.97 5.63
C ILE A 152 12.76 -10.87 5.02
N ALA A 153 13.81 -11.24 4.26
CA ALA A 153 14.69 -10.29 3.60
C ALA A 153 13.92 -9.35 2.65
N LEU A 154 13.00 -9.91 1.84
CA LEU A 154 12.11 -9.14 0.97
C LEU A 154 11.25 -8.15 1.77
N THR A 155 10.62 -8.62 2.85
CA THR A 155 9.74 -7.81 3.71
C THR A 155 10.52 -6.68 4.37
N VAL A 156 11.69 -6.98 4.93
CA VAL A 156 12.59 -5.99 5.53
C VAL A 156 13.04 -4.96 4.50
N ALA A 157 13.42 -5.38 3.29
CA ALA A 157 13.78 -4.47 2.21
C ALA A 157 12.63 -3.52 1.84
N CYS A 158 11.40 -4.03 1.77
CA CYS A 158 10.20 -3.22 1.54
C CYS A 158 9.98 -2.21 2.67
N CYS A 159 10.09 -2.64 3.94
CA CYS A 159 9.98 -1.77 5.11
C CYS A 159 11.03 -0.65 5.09
N VAL A 160 12.30 -0.99 4.85
CA VAL A 160 13.40 -0.02 4.75
C VAL A 160 13.14 0.98 3.63
N ALA A 161 12.68 0.52 2.46
CA ALA A 161 12.38 1.39 1.33
C ALA A 161 11.25 2.39 1.66
N VAL A 162 10.15 1.93 2.26
CA VAL A 162 9.02 2.79 2.63
C VAL A 162 9.40 3.76 3.75
N VAL A 163 10.05 3.29 4.82
CA VAL A 163 10.49 4.13 5.94
C VAL A 163 11.50 5.17 5.45
N GLY A 164 12.47 4.77 4.62
CA GLY A 164 13.44 5.68 4.02
C GLY A 164 12.78 6.74 3.14
N ALA A 165 11.80 6.36 2.32
CA ALA A 165 11.05 7.29 1.48
C ALA A 165 10.18 8.25 2.32
N ALA A 166 9.51 7.75 3.37
CA ALA A 166 8.72 8.56 4.29
C ALA A 166 9.59 9.54 5.09
N ALA A 167 10.72 9.07 5.62
CA ALA A 167 11.69 9.90 6.34
C ALA A 167 12.23 11.00 5.43
N ARG A 168 12.66 10.66 4.21
CA ARG A 168 13.11 11.66 3.22
C ARG A 168 12.03 12.70 2.93
N ARG A 169 10.76 12.28 2.79
CA ARG A 169 9.64 13.21 2.58
C ARG A 169 9.45 14.17 3.74
N VAL A 170 9.53 13.70 4.99
CA VAL A 170 9.36 14.54 6.18
C VAL A 170 10.55 15.48 6.39
N LEU A 171 11.77 14.99 6.13
CA LEU A 171 13.02 15.73 6.30
C LEU A 171 13.25 16.79 5.20
N THR A 172 12.79 16.53 3.98
CA THR A 172 12.85 17.51 2.87
C THR A 172 11.77 18.59 3.06
N ARG A 173 12.04 19.53 3.97
CA ARG A 173 11.20 20.73 4.15
C ARG A 173 11.27 21.58 2.88
N HIS A 174 10.10 21.88 2.29
CA HIS A 174 10.03 22.75 1.12
C HIS A 174 10.53 24.16 1.44
N PRO A 175 11.33 24.80 0.55
CA PRO A 175 11.72 26.20 0.66
C PRO A 175 10.52 27.14 0.90
N ASP A 176 9.37 26.82 0.31
CA ASP A 176 8.11 27.57 0.45
C ASP A 176 7.56 27.58 1.88
N ALA A 177 7.78 26.52 2.67
CA ALA A 177 7.35 26.46 4.07
C ALA A 177 8.26 27.30 4.97
N VAL A 178 9.55 27.38 4.64
CA VAL A 178 10.52 28.29 5.28
C VAL A 178 10.18 29.74 4.91
N ALA A 179 9.91 30.02 3.63
CA ALA A 179 9.53 31.36 3.15
C ALA A 179 8.22 31.86 3.78
N ARG A 180 7.19 31.01 3.90
CA ARG A 180 5.91 31.39 4.55
C ARG A 180 6.06 31.63 6.05
N ARG A 181 6.92 30.86 6.74
CA ARG A 181 7.23 31.09 8.16
C ARG A 181 8.06 32.36 8.37
N ALA A 182 9.00 32.64 7.46
CA ALA A 182 9.78 33.88 7.47
C ALA A 182 8.89 35.12 7.26
N VAL A 183 7.88 35.05 6.39
CA VAL A 183 6.90 36.13 6.22
C VAL A 183 5.97 36.25 7.44
N GLY A 184 5.63 35.14 8.09
CA GLY A 184 4.79 35.12 9.29
C GLY A 184 5.49 35.60 10.57
N SER A 185 6.83 35.54 10.64
CA SER A 185 7.62 35.98 11.80
C SER A 185 8.03 37.46 11.75
N VAL A 186 7.66 38.18 10.68
CA VAL A 186 7.96 39.62 10.49
C VAL A 186 6.75 40.51 10.85
N ARG A 187 5.66 39.90 11.33
CA ARG A 187 4.52 40.59 11.95
C ARG A 187 4.55 40.41 13.45
#